data_AF-A0A553LA65-F1
#
_entry.id   AF-A0A553LA65-F1
#
_cell.length_a   1.000
_cell.length_b   1.000
_cell.length_c   1.000
_cell.angle_alpha   90.00
_cell.angle_beta   90.00
_cell.angle_gamma   90.00
#
_symmetry.space_group_name_H-M   'P 1'
#
loop_
_entity.id
_entity.type
_entity.pdbx_description
1 polymer ?
#
loop_
_entity_poly.entity_id
_entity_poly.type
_entity_poly.pdbx_seq_one_letter_code
_entity_poly.pdbx_strand_id
1 'polypeptide(L)'
;MLKKQKLKFSLAFGLAFSLFSQNSYSQEMPEQCVQLPQRTQVCPNLLYKRASLSLPSLNVIEGEMVCICMADFQSIRIAAATEQGKIDELIELGRLANQLSISESDFVSLIRD
;
A
#
# COMPACT_ATOMS: atom_id res chain seq x y z
N MET A 1 47.95 12.64 30.11
CA MET A 1 47.68 11.40 30.86
C MET A 1 47.18 10.33 29.88
N LEU A 2 48.03 9.40 29.45
CA LEU A 2 47.65 8.23 28.64
C LEU A 2 47.77 6.98 29.50
N LYS A 3 46.65 6.31 29.78
CA LYS A 3 46.63 5.06 30.55
C LYS A 3 46.61 3.89 29.56
N LYS A 4 47.79 3.33 29.26
CA LYS A 4 47.96 2.10 28.47
C LYS A 4 47.41 0.91 29.26
N GLN A 5 46.30 0.31 28.82
CA GLN A 5 45.78 -0.92 29.39
C GLN A 5 46.41 -2.12 28.65
N LYS A 6 47.10 -2.99 29.39
CA LYS A 6 47.80 -4.17 28.85
C LYS A 6 46.78 -5.23 28.44
N LEU A 7 46.70 -5.52 27.15
CA LEU A 7 45.89 -6.59 26.56
C LEU A 7 46.62 -7.93 26.78
N LYS A 8 46.11 -8.79 27.67
CA LYS A 8 46.57 -10.18 27.80
C LYS A 8 45.79 -11.03 26.80
N PHE A 9 46.41 -11.36 25.67
CA PHE A 9 45.90 -12.33 24.71
C PHE A 9 46.12 -13.73 25.29
N SER A 10 45.05 -14.38 25.75
CA SER A 10 45.04 -15.81 26.02
C SER A 10 44.26 -16.48 24.89
N LEU A 11 44.99 -17.02 23.90
CA LEU A 11 44.44 -17.90 22.89
C LEU A 11 43.95 -19.18 23.58
N ALA A 12 42.65 -19.35 23.70
CA ALA A 12 42.05 -20.67 23.84
C ALA A 12 40.59 -20.63 23.38
N PHE A 13 40.28 -21.57 22.49
CA PHE A 13 38.96 -22.18 22.33
C PHE A 13 37.84 -21.35 21.70
N GLY A 14 37.56 -21.69 20.43
CA GLY A 14 36.21 -22.03 19.99
C GLY A 14 35.24 -20.89 19.68
N LEU A 15 34.72 -20.90 18.45
CA LEU A 15 33.43 -20.32 18.05
C LEU A 15 33.27 -18.81 18.26
N ALA A 16 33.78 -18.02 17.32
CA ALA A 16 33.38 -16.61 17.16
C ALA A 16 32.81 -16.39 15.75
N PHE A 17 31.72 -17.10 15.43
CA PHE A 17 30.77 -16.64 14.42
C PHE A 17 29.61 -15.99 15.19
N SER A 18 29.03 -14.93 14.63
CA SER A 18 27.81 -14.22 15.07
C SER A 18 28.09 -12.88 15.75
N LEU A 19 27.99 -11.80 14.98
CA LEU A 19 27.20 -10.60 15.31
C LEU A 19 26.91 -9.84 14.01
N PHE A 20 26.14 -10.44 13.09
CA PHE A 20 25.42 -9.67 12.06
C PHE A 20 24.02 -9.42 12.62
N SER A 21 23.80 -8.23 13.17
CA SER A 21 22.48 -7.77 13.58
C SER A 21 21.62 -7.62 12.33
N GLN A 22 20.75 -8.61 12.07
CA GLN A 22 19.73 -8.49 11.03
C GLN A 22 18.62 -7.60 11.58
N ASN A 23 18.61 -6.33 11.16
CA ASN A 23 17.43 -5.48 11.31
C ASN A 23 16.31 -6.08 10.45
N SER A 24 15.39 -6.79 11.07
CA SER A 24 14.13 -7.19 10.43
C SER A 24 13.26 -5.95 10.27
N TYR A 25 13.27 -5.36 9.07
CA TYR A 25 12.28 -4.35 8.69
C TYR A 25 10.95 -5.07 8.45
N SER A 26 10.11 -5.15 9.47
CA SER A 26 8.69 -5.52 9.30
C SER A 26 7.97 -4.32 8.67
N GLN A 27 7.87 -4.28 7.35
CA GLN A 27 6.87 -3.43 6.71
C GLN A 27 5.54 -4.15 6.85
N GLU A 28 4.69 -3.67 7.77
CA GLU A 28 3.34 -4.18 7.94
C GLU A 28 2.56 -3.92 6.64
N MET A 29 2.39 -4.98 5.83
CA MET A 29 1.56 -4.91 4.64
C MET A 29 0.12 -4.70 5.08
N PRO A 30 -0.62 -3.76 4.47
CA PRO A 30 -2.00 -3.51 4.86
C PRO A 30 -2.82 -4.79 4.74
N GLU A 31 -3.46 -5.18 5.85
CA GLU A 31 -4.29 -6.39 5.93
C GLU A 31 -5.60 -6.26 5.13
N GLN A 32 -6.01 -5.02 4.83
CA GLN A 32 -7.27 -4.70 4.13
C GLN A 32 -7.00 -3.85 2.89
N CYS A 33 -7.44 -4.34 1.73
CA CYS A 33 -7.34 -3.61 0.47
C CYS A 33 -8.65 -2.93 0.12
N VAL A 34 -8.55 -1.76 -0.50
CA VAL A 34 -9.70 -1.12 -1.13
C VAL A 34 -10.14 -1.98 -2.30
N GLN A 35 -11.34 -2.53 -2.18
CA GLN A 35 -11.97 -3.41 -3.16
C GLN A 35 -13.48 -3.24 -3.05
N LEU A 36 -14.20 -3.67 -4.08
CA LEU A 36 -15.64 -3.62 -4.10
C LEU A 36 -16.25 -4.59 -3.07
N PRO A 37 -17.32 -4.19 -2.35
CA PRO A 37 -17.93 -5.02 -1.31
C PRO A 37 -18.39 -6.39 -1.78
N GLN A 38 -18.75 -6.52 -3.07
CA GLN A 38 -19.22 -7.75 -3.69
C GLN A 38 -18.10 -8.74 -4.06
N ARG A 39 -16.82 -8.42 -3.86
CA ARG A 39 -15.73 -9.36 -4.18
C ARG A 39 -15.76 -10.55 -3.22
N THR A 40 -15.84 -11.75 -3.79
CA THR A 40 -15.79 -13.03 -3.07
C THR A 40 -14.51 -13.83 -3.32
N GLN A 41 -13.72 -13.44 -4.32
CA GLN A 41 -12.47 -14.11 -4.72
C GLN A 41 -11.26 -13.24 -4.38
N VAL A 42 -10.07 -13.84 -4.28
CA VAL A 42 -8.82 -13.08 -4.09
C VAL A 42 -8.63 -12.09 -5.24
N CYS A 43 -8.16 -10.88 -4.92
CA CYS A 43 -7.87 -9.87 -5.94
C CYS A 43 -6.71 -10.34 -6.83
N PRO A 44 -6.90 -10.45 -8.15
CA PRO A 44 -5.83 -10.89 -9.05
C PRO A 44 -4.79 -9.80 -9.30
N ASN A 45 -5.11 -8.52 -9.09
CA ASN A 45 -4.26 -7.36 -9.40
C ASN A 45 -4.27 -6.35 -8.25
N LEU A 46 -3.34 -6.50 -7.31
CA LEU A 46 -3.15 -5.59 -6.20
C LEU A 46 -2.13 -4.50 -6.55
N LEU A 47 -2.47 -3.24 -6.26
CA LEU A 47 -1.56 -2.11 -6.27
C LEU A 47 -1.33 -1.67 -4.84
N TYR A 48 -0.06 -1.55 -4.43
CA TYR A 48 0.32 -0.97 -3.15
C TYR A 48 0.87 0.42 -3.40
N LYS A 49 0.31 1.44 -2.73
CA LYS A 49 0.80 2.81 -2.84
C LYS A 49 0.69 3.56 -1.52
N ARG A 50 1.36 4.70 -1.42
CA ARG A 50 1.15 5.65 -0.33
C ARG A 50 -0.15 6.40 -0.59
N ALA A 51 -1.02 6.49 0.42
CA ALA A 51 -2.25 7.24 0.31
C ALA A 51 -1.96 8.74 0.20
N SER A 52 -2.47 9.39 -0.85
CA SER A 52 -2.33 10.82 -1.06
C SER A 52 -3.31 11.65 -0.22
N LEU A 53 -4.33 11.01 0.34
CA LEU A 53 -5.32 11.62 1.23
C LEU A 53 -5.93 10.58 2.18
N SER A 54 -6.59 11.06 3.24
CA SER A 54 -7.29 10.19 4.20
C SER A 54 -8.70 9.86 3.71
N LEU A 55 -9.05 8.56 3.67
CA LEU A 55 -10.39 8.06 3.34
C LEU A 55 -10.94 7.27 4.54
N PRO A 56 -11.61 7.94 5.51
CA PRO A 56 -12.06 7.30 6.74
C PRO A 56 -13.04 6.14 6.52
N SER A 57 -13.91 6.22 5.50
CA SER A 57 -14.84 5.14 5.16
C SER A 57 -14.15 3.85 4.69
N LEU A 58 -12.87 3.94 4.32
CA LEU A 58 -12.03 2.83 3.88
C LEU A 58 -10.89 2.54 4.86
N ASN A 59 -10.87 3.18 6.04
CA ASN A 59 -9.77 3.11 7.00
C ASN A 59 -8.39 3.43 6.40
N VAL A 60 -8.34 4.35 5.43
CA VAL A 60 -7.09 4.80 4.81
C VAL A 60 -6.68 6.13 5.44
N ILE A 61 -5.45 6.21 5.94
CA ILE A 61 -4.86 7.42 6.50
C ILE A 61 -3.84 7.97 5.50
N GLU A 62 -3.84 9.29 5.30
CA GLU A 62 -2.87 9.97 4.44
C GLU A 62 -1.43 9.61 4.83
N GLY A 63 -0.61 9.28 3.83
CA GLY A 63 0.79 8.90 4.02
C GLY A 63 1.01 7.45 4.47
N GLU A 64 -0.03 6.66 4.73
CA GLU A 64 0.11 5.22 4.99
C GLU A 64 0.14 4.40 3.71
N MET A 65 0.63 3.16 3.83
CA MET A 65 0.57 2.20 2.73
C MET A 65 -0.86 1.65 2.63
N VAL A 66 -1.47 1.84 1.47
CA VAL A 66 -2.76 1.27 1.11
C VAL A 66 -2.59 0.24 0.00
N CYS A 67 -3.37 -0.83 0.04
CA CYS A 67 -3.52 -1.73 -1.09
C CYS A 67 -4.87 -1.54 -1.79
N ILE A 68 -4.89 -1.65 -3.11
CA ILE A 68 -6.04 -1.38 -3.95
C ILE A 68 -6.20 -2.54 -4.91
N CYS A 69 -7.40 -3.12 -5.01
CA CYS A 69 -7.68 -4.10 -6.04
C CYS A 69 -8.00 -3.43 -7.37
N MET A 70 -6.98 -3.30 -8.21
CA MET A 70 -7.10 -2.68 -9.51
C MET A 70 -8.11 -3.40 -10.41
N ALA A 71 -8.27 -4.72 -10.23
CA ALA A 71 -9.17 -5.52 -11.04
C ALA A 71 -10.64 -5.06 -10.98
N ASP A 72 -11.07 -4.46 -9.87
CA ASP A 72 -12.43 -3.91 -9.73
C ASP A 72 -12.69 -2.66 -10.55
N PHE A 73 -11.65 -1.87 -10.76
CA PHE A 73 -11.79 -0.51 -11.27
C PHE A 73 -11.32 -0.40 -12.72
N GLN A 74 -11.22 -1.54 -13.42
CA GLN A 74 -10.71 -1.61 -14.80
C GLN A 74 -11.47 -0.69 -15.77
N SER A 75 -12.79 -0.61 -15.62
CA SER A 75 -13.68 0.16 -16.50
C SER A 75 -13.39 1.66 -16.52
N ILE A 76 -12.82 2.21 -15.43
CA ILE A 76 -12.63 3.65 -15.25
C ILE A 76 -11.18 4.08 -15.06
N ARG A 77 -10.23 3.14 -15.20
CA ARG A 77 -8.79 3.47 -15.10
C ARG A 77 -8.31 4.35 -16.27
N ILE A 78 -8.82 4.09 -17.46
CA ILE A 78 -8.42 4.76 -18.68
C ILE A 78 -9.51 5.75 -19.04
N ALA A 79 -9.14 7.02 -19.20
CA ALA A 79 -10.07 8.05 -19.62
C ALA A 79 -10.66 7.72 -21.00
N ALA A 80 -11.97 7.86 -21.13
CA ALA A 80 -12.66 7.61 -22.37
C ALA A 80 -12.25 8.60 -23.49
N ALA A 81 -12.00 8.05 -24.68
CA ALA A 81 -11.60 8.83 -25.84
C ALA A 81 -12.79 9.51 -26.56
N THR A 82 -14.01 8.99 -26.38
CA THR A 82 -15.23 9.48 -27.03
C THR A 82 -16.13 10.21 -26.04
N GLU A 83 -17.00 11.08 -26.54
CA GLU A 83 -17.97 11.81 -25.72
C GLU A 83 -18.95 10.86 -25.01
N GLN A 84 -19.46 9.86 -25.73
CA GLN A 84 -20.31 8.83 -25.12
C GLN A 84 -19.57 8.04 -24.04
N GLY A 85 -18.32 7.65 -24.30
CA GLY A 85 -17.53 6.91 -23.32
C GLY A 85 -17.27 7.71 -22.03
N LYS A 86 -17.17 9.04 -22.12
CA LYS A 86 -17.03 9.91 -20.94
C LYS A 86 -18.31 9.90 -20.08
N ILE A 87 -19.48 9.85 -20.71
CA ILE A 87 -20.75 9.74 -20.01
C ILE A 87 -20.81 8.40 -19.27
N ASP A 88 -20.48 7.31 -19.96
CA ASP A 88 -20.49 5.97 -19.37
C ASP A 88 -19.47 5.85 -18.22
N GLU A 89 -18.29 6.46 -18.37
CA GLU A 89 -17.25 6.55 -17.34
C GLU A 89 -17.74 7.32 -16.10
N LEU A 90 -18.42 8.46 -16.27
CA LEU A 90 -18.96 9.26 -15.16
C LEU A 90 -20.04 8.49 -14.38
N ILE A 91 -20.94 7.81 -15.08
CA ILE A 91 -21.98 6.99 -14.44
C ILE A 91 -21.34 5.88 -13.60
N GLU A 92 -20.35 5.20 -14.18
CA GLU A 92 -19.65 4.11 -13.51
C GLU A 92 -18.80 4.61 -12.32
N LEU A 93 -18.14 5.75 -12.46
CA LEU A 93 -17.42 6.42 -11.38
C LEU A 93 -18.35 6.71 -10.20
N GLY A 94 -19.50 7.34 -10.46
CA GLY A 94 -20.49 7.62 -9.42
C GLY A 94 -21.00 6.35 -8.74
N ARG A 95 -21.25 5.29 -9.51
CA ARG A 95 -21.67 3.99 -8.97
C ARG A 95 -20.61 3.39 -8.04
N LEU A 96 -19.34 3.40 -8.46
CA LEU A 96 -18.22 2.83 -7.70
C LEU A 96 -17.92 3.65 -6.44
N ALA A 97 -17.93 4.98 -6.54
CA ALA A 97 -17.75 5.88 -5.41
C ALA A 97 -18.83 5.66 -4.34
N ASN A 98 -20.10 5.51 -4.76
CA ASN A 98 -21.20 5.15 -3.86
C ASN A 98 -21.02 3.78 -3.20
N GLN A 99 -20.57 2.76 -3.95
CA GLN A 99 -20.29 1.43 -3.38
C GLN A 99 -19.20 1.45 -2.31
N LEU A 100 -18.21 2.35 -2.46
CA LEU A 100 -17.13 2.55 -1.50
C LEU A 100 -17.43 3.61 -0.44
N SER A 101 -18.60 4.27 -0.49
CA SER A 101 -18.96 5.37 0.40
C SER A 101 -17.90 6.49 0.46
N ILE A 102 -17.37 6.88 -0.70
CA ILE A 102 -16.45 8.01 -0.89
C ILE A 102 -16.95 8.95 -1.99
N SER A 103 -16.38 10.15 -2.09
CA SER A 103 -16.71 11.06 -3.20
C SER A 103 -16.07 10.60 -4.52
N GLU A 104 -16.60 11.06 -5.65
CA GLU A 104 -16.02 10.78 -6.97
C GLU A 104 -14.60 11.34 -7.10
N SER A 105 -14.33 12.52 -6.52
CA SER A 105 -12.98 13.11 -6.52
C SER A 105 -12.00 12.28 -5.70
N ASP A 106 -12.42 11.82 -4.52
CA ASP A 106 -11.61 10.96 -3.66
C ASP A 106 -11.29 9.63 -4.34
N PHE A 107 -12.29 9.06 -5.02
CA PHE A 107 -12.13 7.86 -5.81
C PHE A 107 -11.07 8.05 -6.91
N VAL A 108 -11.17 9.14 -7.67
CA VAL A 108 -10.22 9.47 -8.73
C VAL A 108 -8.79 9.56 -8.19
N SER A 109 -8.58 10.28 -7.08
CA SER A 109 -7.27 10.35 -6.43
C SER A 109 -6.78 9.00 -5.90
N LEU A 110 -7.69 8.14 -5.45
CA LEU A 110 -7.32 6.79 -5.01
C LEU A 110 -6.82 5.91 -6.17
N ILE A 111 -7.42 5.99 -7.37
CA ILE A 111 -7.09 5.07 -8.47
C ILE A 111 -6.13 5.63 -9.53
N ARG A 112 -5.96 6.95 -9.62
CA ARG A 112 -5.17 7.61 -10.70
C ARG A 112 -3.89 8.30 -10.24
N ASP A 113 -3.80 8.73 -8.97
CA ASP A 113 -2.56 9.34 -8.42
C ASP A 113 -1.49 8.28 -8.12
#